data_AF-A0A9P7CH52-F1
#
_entry.id   AF-A0A9P7CH52-F1
#
_cell.length_a   1.000
_cell.length_b   1.000
_cell.length_c   1.000
_cell.angle_alpha   90.00
_cell.angle_beta   90.00
_cell.angle_gamma   90.00
#
_symmetry.space_group_name_H-M   'P 1'
#
loop_
_entity.id
_entity.type
_entity.pdbx_description
1 polymer ?
#
loop_
_entity_poly.entity_id
_entity_poly.type
_entity_poly.pdbx_seq_one_letter_code
_entity_poly.pdbx_strand_id
1 'polypeptide(L)'
;MGHPTQLCRSMDARTTLPLPDAACDTAPRAEFLRGLRAAVPVMIGFIPFALVLGAQAAQKGLTALEVPLMTGLNFAGGAEIAAVELWTSPPHIALIVAITALVNSRHLLMGASLAPLLQHLPRRRVLPALFFM
;
A
#
# COMPACT_ATOMS: atom_id res chain seq x y z
N MET A 1 20.41 -40.95 -7.12
CA MET A 1 20.32 -39.83 -6.14
C MET A 1 20.83 -38.57 -6.83
N GLY A 2 19.95 -37.87 -7.54
CA GLY A 2 20.27 -36.63 -8.26
C GLY A 2 20.06 -35.44 -7.33
N HIS A 3 21.09 -34.60 -7.19
CA HIS A 3 21.10 -33.42 -6.35
C HIS A 3 20.09 -32.37 -6.89
N PRO A 4 19.26 -31.73 -6.04
CA PRO A 4 18.28 -30.71 -6.46
C PRO A 4 18.90 -29.47 -7.14
N THR A 5 20.22 -29.31 -7.07
CA THR A 5 20.99 -28.23 -7.70
C THR A 5 21.07 -28.31 -9.23
N GLN A 6 20.72 -29.44 -9.86
CA GLN A 6 20.80 -29.54 -11.32
C GLN A 6 19.58 -28.99 -12.06
N LEU A 7 18.41 -28.84 -11.42
CA LEU A 7 17.24 -28.30 -12.11
C LEU A 7 17.36 -26.80 -12.41
N CYS A 8 18.00 -26.03 -11.53
CA CYS A 8 18.18 -24.59 -11.71
C CYS A 8 19.13 -24.24 -12.88
N ARG A 9 19.96 -25.20 -13.31
CA ARG A 9 20.91 -25.03 -14.42
C ARG A 9 20.29 -25.25 -15.80
N SER A 10 19.08 -25.79 -15.89
CA SER A 10 18.49 -26.26 -17.15
C SER A 10 17.54 -25.30 -17.85
N MET A 11 17.26 -24.13 -17.26
CA MET A 11 16.28 -23.16 -17.78
C MET A 11 16.86 -21.85 -18.31
N ASP A 12 18.15 -21.77 -18.65
CA ASP A 12 18.65 -20.57 -19.31
C ASP A 12 19.78 -20.82 -20.31
N ALA A 13 19.41 -21.14 -21.54
CA ALA A 13 20.31 -21.15 -22.70
C ALA A 13 20.09 -19.93 -23.63
N ARG A 14 19.35 -18.89 -23.19
CA ARG A 14 19.03 -17.73 -24.04
C ARG A 14 19.21 -16.36 -23.39
N THR A 15 19.51 -16.25 -22.10
CA THR A 15 19.64 -14.95 -21.43
C THR A 15 21.08 -14.75 -20.95
N THR A 16 21.84 -13.89 -21.63
CA THR A 16 23.23 -13.53 -21.26
C THR A 16 23.32 -12.51 -20.13
N LEU A 17 22.27 -12.35 -19.32
CA LEU A 17 22.33 -11.51 -18.13
C LEU A 17 22.80 -12.37 -16.96
N PRO A 18 23.87 -11.97 -16.24
CA PRO A 18 24.24 -12.64 -15.00
C PRO A 18 23.09 -12.46 -14.01
N LEU A 19 22.29 -13.51 -13.81
CA LEU A 19 21.35 -13.57 -12.70
C LEU A 19 22.18 -13.52 -11.41
N PRO A 20 21.90 -12.60 -10.48
CA PRO A 20 22.58 -12.58 -9.19
C PRO A 20 22.45 -13.95 -8.52
N ASP A 21 23.58 -14.56 -8.16
CA ASP A 21 23.69 -15.87 -7.50
C ASP A 21 22.92 -15.98 -6.15
N ALA A 22 22.23 -14.93 -5.73
CA ALA A 22 21.50 -14.82 -4.46
C ALA A 22 20.09 -15.44 -4.48
N ALA A 23 19.64 -16.01 -5.61
CA ALA A 23 18.29 -16.58 -5.72
C ALA A 23 18.14 -17.97 -5.09
N CYS A 24 19.24 -18.64 -4.73
CA CYS A 24 19.20 -19.92 -4.03
C CYS A 24 19.71 -19.76 -2.59
N ASP A 25 18.78 -19.87 -1.63
CA ASP A 25 18.99 -20.05 -0.19
C ASP A 25 19.34 -18.82 0.67
N THR A 26 18.54 -17.75 0.63
CA THR A 26 18.48 -16.82 1.78
C THR A 26 17.56 -17.36 2.88
N ALA A 27 18.09 -17.50 4.10
CA ALA A 27 17.29 -17.88 5.26
C ALA A 27 16.10 -16.91 5.43
N PRO A 28 14.90 -17.36 5.82
CA PRO A 28 13.71 -16.51 5.96
C PRO A 28 13.93 -15.25 6.81
N ARG A 29 14.83 -15.35 7.80
CA ARG A 29 15.26 -14.23 8.63
C ARG A 29 16.05 -13.16 7.86
N ALA A 30 16.90 -13.56 6.93
CA ALA A 30 17.68 -12.64 6.11
C ALA A 30 16.77 -11.83 5.17
N GLU A 31 15.77 -12.49 4.57
CA GLU A 31 14.75 -11.82 3.75
C GLU A 31 13.84 -10.89 4.55
N PHE A 32 13.42 -11.30 5.75
CA PHE A 32 12.68 -10.41 6.65
C PHE A 32 13.49 -9.16 7.02
N LEU A 33 14.77 -9.32 7.37
CA LEU A 33 15.64 -8.19 7.69
C LEU A 33 15.90 -7.28 6.48
N ARG A 34 15.99 -7.87 5.28
CA ARG A 34 16.09 -7.13 4.01
C ARG A 34 14.85 -6.28 3.79
N GLY A 35 13.65 -6.86 3.96
CA GLY A 35 12.38 -6.14 3.89
C GLY A 35 12.27 -5.02 4.92
N LEU A 36 12.65 -5.29 6.18
CA LEU A 36 12.62 -4.29 7.24
C LEU A 36 13.54 -3.10 6.92
N ARG A 37 14.77 -3.35 6.45
CA ARG A 37 15.70 -2.29 6.04
C ARG A 37 15.20 -1.52 4.82
N ALA A 38 14.59 -2.20 3.85
CA ALA A 38 14.00 -1.56 2.69
C ALA A 38 12.79 -0.67 3.04
N ALA A 39 12.08 -0.96 4.14
CA ALA A 39 10.96 -0.15 4.61
C ALA A 39 11.39 1.12 5.38
N VAL A 40 12.59 1.16 5.95
CA VAL A 40 13.07 2.31 6.77
C VAL A 40 12.92 3.67 6.05
N PRO A 41 13.35 3.84 4.78
CA PRO A 41 13.21 5.11 4.09
C PRO A 41 11.75 5.55 3.93
N VAL A 42 10.84 4.60 3.69
CA VAL A 42 9.40 4.85 3.58
C VAL A 42 8.83 5.28 4.94
N MET A 43 9.27 4.66 6.03
CA MET A 43 8.81 4.99 7.38
C MET A 43 9.13 6.42 7.79
N ILE A 44 10.29 6.95 7.39
CA ILE A 44 10.67 8.34 7.65
C ILE A 44 9.66 9.31 7.00
N GLY A 45 9.10 8.96 5.84
CA GLY A 45 8.06 9.73 5.17
C GLY A 45 6.74 9.83 5.94
N PHE A 46 6.45 8.91 6.85
CA PHE A 46 5.23 8.96 7.66
C PHE A 46 5.31 9.94 8.84
N ILE A 47 6.51 10.41 9.22
CA ILE A 47 6.68 11.36 10.33
C ILE A 47 5.89 12.67 10.10
N PRO A 48 6.07 13.40 8.97
CA PRO A 48 5.30 14.62 8.73
C PRO A 48 3.80 14.34 8.60
N PHE A 49 3.41 13.21 8.00
CA PHE A 49 2.01 12.80 7.90
C PHE A 49 1.37 12.63 9.30
N ALA A 50 2.05 11.91 10.19
CA ALA A 50 1.58 11.69 11.56
C ALA A 50 1.50 12.98 12.36
N LEU A 51 2.45 13.91 12.17
CA LEU A 51 2.43 15.22 12.82
C LEU A 51 1.22 16.05 12.39
N VAL A 52 0.91 16.09 11.09
CA VAL A 52 -0.26 16.81 10.55
C VAL A 52 -1.55 16.21 11.07
N LEU A 53 -1.70 14.89 11.00
CA LEU A 53 -2.90 14.20 11.48
C LEU A 53 -3.09 14.41 12.98
N GLY A 54 -2.02 14.27 13.78
CA GLY A 54 -2.05 14.50 15.22
C GLY A 54 -2.40 15.94 15.59
N ALA A 55 -1.83 16.92 14.88
CA ALA A 55 -2.14 18.33 15.10
C ALA A 55 -3.62 18.66 14.82
N GLN A 56 -4.19 18.11 13.74
CA GLN A 56 -5.61 18.28 13.44
C GLN A 56 -6.50 17.59 14.45
N ALA A 57 -6.16 16.35 14.82
CA ALA A 57 -6.94 15.59 15.79
C ALA A 57 -6.96 16.27 17.18
N ALA A 58 -5.84 16.85 17.61
CA ALA A 58 -5.77 17.63 18.84
C ALA A 58 -6.69 18.85 18.82
N GLN A 59 -6.81 19.55 17.68
CA GLN A 59 -7.73 20.67 17.53
C GLN A 59 -9.20 20.24 17.58
N LYS A 60 -9.51 19.01 17.17
CA LYS A 60 -10.84 18.42 17.21
C LYS A 60 -11.20 17.78 18.55
N GLY A 61 -10.27 17.80 19.51
CA GLY A 61 -10.48 17.21 20.83
C GLY A 61 -10.50 15.68 20.84
N LEU A 62 -9.95 15.03 19.79
CA LEU A 62 -9.81 13.57 19.77
C LEU A 62 -8.75 13.13 20.78
N THR A 63 -8.98 12.00 21.43
CA THR A 63 -8.05 11.48 22.43
C THR A 63 -6.78 10.93 21.78
N ALA A 64 -5.68 10.91 22.53
CA ALA A 64 -4.40 10.36 22.08
C ALA A 64 -4.47 8.88 21.69
N LEU A 65 -5.52 8.16 22.13
CA LEU A 65 -5.73 6.75 21.79
C LEU A 65 -6.70 6.57 20.60
N GLU A 66 -7.65 7.49 20.41
CA GLU A 66 -8.59 7.45 19.28
C GLU A 66 -7.88 7.58 17.94
N VAL A 67 -6.88 8.46 17.82
CA VAL A 67 -6.18 8.70 16.55
C VAL A 67 -5.39 7.47 16.10
N PRO A 68 -4.53 6.84 16.94
CA PRO A 68 -3.83 5.61 16.54
C PRO A 68 -4.78 4.43 16.29
N LEU A 69 -5.88 4.31 17.06
CA LEU A 69 -6.90 3.30 16.80
C LEU A 69 -7.57 3.53 15.44
N MET A 70 -7.96 4.76 15.15
CA MET A 70 -8.58 5.10 13.86
C MET A 70 -7.63 4.77 12.71
N THR A 71 -6.38 5.26 12.74
CA THR A 71 -5.39 4.98 11.69
C THR A 71 -5.07 3.49 11.59
N GLY A 72 -4.96 2.80 12.73
CA GLY A 72 -4.63 1.38 12.78
C GLY A 72 -5.76 0.43 12.38
N LEU A 73 -7.03 0.87 12.39
CA LEU A 73 -8.14 0.08 11.87
C LEU A 73 -8.45 0.39 10.41
N ASN A 74 -8.35 1.67 10.02
CA ASN A 74 -8.85 2.15 8.73
C ASN A 74 -7.76 2.19 7.65
N PHE A 75 -6.51 2.53 8.00
CA PHE A 75 -5.39 2.65 7.07
C PHE A 75 -5.70 3.46 5.79
N ALA A 76 -6.56 4.48 5.86
CA ALA A 76 -7.02 5.21 4.67
C ALA A 76 -6.03 6.29 4.18
N GLY A 77 -4.96 6.54 4.93
CA GLY A 77 -3.88 7.44 4.54
C GLY A 77 -4.37 8.88 4.36
N GLY A 78 -4.24 9.45 3.16
CA GLY A 78 -4.59 10.86 2.89
C GLY A 78 -6.05 11.21 3.20
N ALA A 79 -6.98 10.27 3.06
CA ALA A 79 -8.39 10.51 3.36
C ALA A 79 -8.66 10.72 4.87
N GLU A 80 -7.76 10.25 5.74
CA GLU A 80 -7.90 10.42 7.21
C GLU A 80 -7.65 11.86 7.63
N ILE A 81 -6.71 12.54 6.98
CA ILE A 81 -6.43 13.96 7.19
C ILE A 81 -7.70 14.78 6.89
N ALA A 82 -8.33 14.52 5.73
CA ALA A 82 -9.56 15.21 5.34
C ALA A 82 -10.76 14.83 6.22
N ALA A 83 -10.86 13.56 6.65
CA ALA A 83 -11.94 13.11 7.54
C ALA A 83 -11.85 13.76 8.93
N VAL A 84 -10.64 13.87 9.51
CA VAL A 84 -10.42 14.55 10.79
C VAL A 84 -10.65 16.06 10.65
N GLU A 85 -10.23 16.68 9.56
CA GLU A 85 -10.49 18.09 9.27
C GLU A 85 -12.00 18.41 9.29
N LEU A 86 -12.79 17.51 8.73
CA LEU A 86 -14.24 17.62 8.62
C LEU A 86 -15.00 17.13 9.87
N TRP A 87 -14.28 16.57 10.84
CA TRP A 87 -14.87 16.01 12.05
C TRP A 87 -15.57 17.12 12.85
N THR A 88 -16.85 16.89 13.12
CA THR A 88 -17.79 17.80 13.80
C THR A 88 -18.65 16.98 14.76
N SER A 89 -19.24 17.64 15.75
CA SER A 89 -20.18 17.01 16.71
C SER A 89 -21.55 17.69 16.57
N PRO A 90 -22.56 17.06 15.95
CA PRO A 90 -22.57 15.69 15.38
C PRO A 90 -21.85 15.58 14.01
N PRO A 91 -21.29 14.40 13.68
CA PRO A 91 -20.52 14.21 12.45
C PRO A 91 -21.42 14.14 11.21
N HIS A 92 -21.05 14.87 10.17
CA HIS A 92 -21.71 14.83 8.87
C HIS A 92 -21.22 13.63 8.06
N ILE A 93 -21.72 12.43 8.38
CA ILE A 93 -21.25 11.16 7.81
C ILE A 93 -21.27 11.16 6.28
N ALA A 94 -22.35 11.65 5.66
CA ALA A 94 -22.47 11.70 4.20
C ALA A 94 -21.35 12.54 3.55
N LEU A 95 -20.97 13.64 4.18
CA LEU A 95 -19.91 14.51 3.68
C LEU A 95 -18.54 13.87 3.85
N ILE A 96 -18.28 13.24 5.00
CA ILE A 96 -17.04 12.49 5.24
C ILE A 96 -16.90 11.37 4.21
N VAL A 97 -17.96 10.58 3.97
CA VAL A 97 -17.96 9.52 2.96
C VAL A 97 -17.70 10.08 1.55
N ALA A 98 -18.35 11.18 1.18
CA ALA A 98 -18.15 11.79 -0.14
C ALA A 98 -16.71 12.28 -0.34
N ILE A 99 -16.13 12.94 0.66
CA ILE A 99 -14.74 13.43 0.60
C ILE A 99 -13.76 12.26 0.62
N THR A 100 -13.98 11.25 1.47
CA THR A 100 -13.16 10.03 1.47
C THR A 100 -13.20 9.33 0.11
N ALA A 101 -14.37 9.19 -0.51
CA ALA A 101 -14.50 8.62 -1.85
C ALA A 101 -13.78 9.48 -2.90
N LEU A 102 -13.89 10.81 -2.81
CA LEU A 102 -13.24 11.74 -3.71
C LEU A 102 -11.71 11.66 -3.61
N VAL A 103 -11.15 11.67 -2.40
CA VAL A 103 -9.70 11.52 -2.17
C VAL A 103 -9.21 10.16 -2.66
N ASN A 104 -9.98 9.09 -2.43
CA ASN A 104 -9.64 7.74 -2.87
C ASN A 104 -9.89 7.50 -4.36
N SER A 105 -10.52 8.42 -5.11
CA SER A 105 -10.68 8.29 -6.57
C SER A 105 -9.33 8.18 -7.31
N ARG A 106 -8.21 8.48 -6.65
CA ARG A 106 -6.85 8.15 -7.13
C ARG A 106 -6.72 6.69 -7.57
N HIS A 107 -7.43 5.77 -6.93
CA HIS A 107 -7.42 4.36 -7.30
C HIS A 107 -8.08 4.11 -8.66
N LEU A 108 -9.11 4.90 -9.02
CA LEU A 108 -9.69 4.88 -10.36
C LEU A 108 -8.68 5.34 -11.42
N LEU A 109 -7.89 6.37 -11.11
CA LEU A 109 -6.85 6.89 -12.02
C LEU A 109 -5.68 5.92 -12.16
N MET A 110 -5.22 5.34 -11.05
CA MET A 110 -4.20 4.27 -11.03
C MET A 110 -4.71 3.03 -11.79
N GLY A 111 -5.98 2.70 -11.62
CA GLY A 111 -6.59 1.61 -12.35
C GLY A 111 -6.71 1.89 -13.84
N ALA A 112 -7.07 3.13 -14.22
CA ALA A 112 -7.12 3.56 -15.61
C ALA A 112 -5.75 3.53 -16.29
N SER A 113 -4.66 3.84 -15.57
CA SER A 113 -3.29 3.73 -16.11
C SER A 113 -2.82 2.28 -16.27
N LEU A 114 -3.36 1.35 -15.47
CA LEU A 114 -3.15 -0.09 -15.62
C LEU A 114 -4.02 -0.74 -16.70
N ALA A 115 -5.14 -0.11 -17.07
CA ALA A 115 -6.08 -0.67 -18.05
C ALA A 115 -5.43 -1.06 -19.40
N PRO A 116 -4.45 -0.31 -19.96
CA PRO A 116 -3.75 -0.71 -21.17
C PRO A 116 -2.90 -1.99 -21.02
N LEU A 117 -2.43 -2.28 -19.81
CA LEU A 117 -1.63 -3.48 -19.56
C LEU A 117 -2.52 -4.74 -19.41
N LEU A 118 -3.79 -4.54 -19.02
CA LEU A 118 -4.76 -5.60 -18.73
C LEU A 118 -5.72 -5.91 -19.89
N GLN A 119 -5.46 -5.37 -21.09
CA GLN A 119 -6.29 -5.52 -22.29
C GLN A 119 -6.56 -6.98 -22.70
N HIS A 120 -5.64 -7.88 -22.34
CA HIS A 120 -5.70 -9.31 -22.66
C HIS A 120 -6.68 -10.11 -21.77
N LEU A 121 -7.26 -9.48 -20.74
CA LEU A 121 -8.17 -10.11 -19.78
C LEU A 121 -9.63 -9.69 -20.02
N PRO A 122 -10.61 -10.56 -19.70
CA PRO A 122 -12.02 -10.23 -19.89
C PRO A 122 -12.44 -9.06 -18.99
N ARG A 123 -13.04 -8.03 -19.60
CA ARG A 123 -13.52 -6.79 -18.93
C ARG A 123 -14.29 -7.03 -17.63
N ARG A 124 -15.05 -8.12 -17.54
CA ARG A 124 -15.85 -8.48 -16.35
C ARG A 124 -15.02 -8.78 -15.10
N ARG A 125 -13.75 -9.22 -15.26
CA ARG A 125 -12.82 -9.42 -14.13
C ARG A 125 -11.97 -8.18 -13.86
N VAL A 126 -11.65 -7.44 -14.91
CA VAL A 126 -10.79 -6.25 -14.84
C VAL A 126 -11.51 -5.07 -14.19
N LEU A 127 -12.77 -4.80 -14.55
CA LEU A 127 -13.55 -3.68 -14.00
C LEU A 127 -13.70 -3.69 -12.47
N PRO A 128 -14.12 -4.80 -11.82
CA PRO A 128 -14.20 -4.81 -10.36
C PRO A 128 -12.81 -4.78 -9.70
N ALA A 129 -11.81 -5.44 -10.28
CA ALA A 129 -10.45 -5.42 -9.74
C ALA A 129 -9.79 -4.05 -9.81
N LEU A 130 -10.05 -3.26 -10.85
CA LEU A 130 -9.56 -1.88 -10.99
C LEU A 130 -10.31 -0.89 -10.10
N PHE A 131 -11.59 -1.16 -9.77
CA PHE A 131 -12.39 -0.32 -8.89
C PHE A 131 -12.03 -0.53 -7.39
N PHE A 132 -11.59 -1.73 -7.02
CA PHE A 132 -11.31 -2.14 -5.64
C PHE A 132 -9.81 -2.21 -5.29
N MET A 133 -8.94 -1.77 -6.20
CA MET A 133 -7.51 -1.60 -5.93
C MET A 133 -7.29 -0.41 -5.00
#